data_AF-A0A655Z5K3-F1
#
_entry.id   AF-A0A655Z5K3-F1
#
_cell.length_a   1.000
_cell.length_b   1.000
_cell.length_c   1.000
_cell.angle_alpha   90.00
_cell.angle_beta   90.00
_cell.angle_gamma   90.00
#
_symmetry.space_group_name_H-M   'P 1'
#
loop_
_entity.id
_entity.type
_entity.pdbx_description
1 polymer ?
#
loop_
_entity_poly.entity_id
_entity_poly.type
_entity_poly.pdbx_seq_one_letter_code
_entity_poly.pdbx_strand_id
1 'polypeptide(L)'
;MPELHKLMPILGNVQKAGFKVALVTDGRLSGASGKIPSAIHVSPEAVRGGAIGLVRDGDLLRLDCTTGTLENLTDMSHRQALALDTERDQQMWGRELFKVMRQAVSSAEQGASFIV
;
A
#
# COMPACT_ATOMS: atom_id res chain seq x y z
N MET A 1 -3.45 -3.31 -8.76
CA MET A 1 -3.91 -3.15 -7.35
C MET A 1 -4.91 -4.26 -6.97
N PRO A 2 -4.46 -5.50 -6.68
CA PRO A 2 -5.34 -6.57 -6.21
C PRO A 2 -5.84 -6.32 -4.77
N GLU A 3 -6.93 -6.98 -4.36
CA GLU A 3 -7.47 -6.89 -2.99
C GLU A 3 -6.72 -7.79 -2.00
N LEU A 4 -6.30 -7.20 -0.88
CA LEU A 4 -5.55 -7.87 0.18
C LEU A 4 -6.45 -8.53 1.24
N HIS A 5 -7.42 -9.35 0.82
CA HIS A 5 -8.41 -9.97 1.72
C HIS A 5 -7.82 -10.89 2.81
N LYS A 6 -6.61 -11.42 2.60
CA LYS A 6 -5.96 -12.37 3.53
C LYS A 6 -5.36 -11.72 4.78
N LEU A 7 -5.13 -10.40 4.79
CA LEU A 7 -4.43 -9.73 5.89
C LEU A 7 -5.33 -9.44 7.09
N MET A 8 -6.61 -9.17 6.85
CA MET A 8 -7.53 -8.72 7.91
C MET A 8 -7.72 -9.73 9.06
N PRO A 9 -7.87 -11.05 8.81
CA PRO A 9 -7.95 -12.03 9.90
C PRO A 9 -6.69 -12.06 10.78
N ILE A 10 -5.50 -11.95 10.16
CA ILE A 10 -4.22 -11.99 10.86
C ILE A 10 -4.09 -10.77 11.77
N LEU A 11 -4.30 -9.57 11.22
CA LEU A 11 -4.24 -8.32 11.99
C LEU A 11 -5.31 -8.29 13.09
N GLY A 12 -6.48 -8.85 12.83
CA GLY A 12 -7.55 -9.03 13.83
C GLY A 12 -7.10 -9.85 15.04
N ASN A 13 -6.35 -10.93 14.82
CA ASN A 13 -5.82 -11.76 15.91
C ASN A 13 -4.75 -11.02 16.71
N VAL A 14 -3.86 -10.28 16.04
CA VAL A 14 -2.81 -9.49 16.71
C VAL A 14 -3.43 -8.38 17.56
N GLN A 15 -4.46 -7.70 17.06
CA GLN A 15 -5.19 -6.69 17.85
C GLN A 15 -5.91 -7.32 19.07
N LYS A 16 -6.52 -8.50 18.90
CA LYS A 16 -7.17 -9.22 20.01
C LYS A 16 -6.18 -9.65 21.10
N ALA A 17 -4.93 -9.88 20.74
CA ALA A 17 -3.85 -10.16 21.70
C ALA A 17 -3.39 -8.91 22.49
N GLY A 18 -4.01 -7.74 22.25
CA GLY A 18 -3.74 -6.50 23.00
C GLY A 18 -2.73 -5.57 22.34
N PHE A 19 -2.17 -5.95 21.18
CA PHE A 19 -1.26 -5.08 20.44
C PHE A 19 -2.00 -3.99 19.68
N LYS A 20 -1.37 -2.81 19.58
CA LYS A 20 -1.82 -1.74 18.69
C LYS A 20 -1.22 -1.95 17.32
N VAL A 21 -2.05 -2.29 16.34
CA VAL A 21 -1.62 -2.55 14.97
C VAL A 21 -2.42 -1.71 13.98
N ALA A 22 -1.76 -1.34 12.89
CA ALA A 22 -2.34 -0.62 11.77
C ALA A 22 -1.85 -1.23 10.46
N LEU A 23 -2.57 -0.98 9.37
CA LEU A 23 -2.16 -1.35 8.02
C LEU A 23 -1.89 -0.08 7.20
N VAL A 24 -0.79 -0.08 6.45
CA VAL A 24 -0.48 0.97 5.47
C VAL A 24 -0.14 0.28 4.15
N THR A 25 -0.80 0.66 3.06
CA THR A 25 -0.56 0.08 1.73
C THR A 25 -0.97 1.04 0.62
N ASP A 26 -0.21 1.04 -0.47
CA ASP A 26 -0.59 1.60 -1.77
C ASP A 26 -1.60 0.71 -2.54
N GLY A 27 -1.92 -0.45 -1.95
CA GLY A 27 -2.94 -1.39 -2.39
C GLY A 27 -4.34 -1.08 -1.85
N ARG A 28 -5.24 -2.08 -1.93
CA ARG A 28 -6.62 -1.97 -1.46
C ARG A 28 -7.09 -3.17 -0.63
N LEU A 29 -8.16 -2.95 0.14
CA LEU A 29 -8.90 -3.99 0.88
C LEU A 29 -10.28 -4.23 0.26
N SER A 30 -10.91 -5.35 0.60
CA SER A 30 -12.16 -5.83 0.00
C SER A 30 -13.43 -5.11 0.49
N GLY A 31 -13.37 -3.80 0.73
CA GLY A 31 -14.52 -2.96 1.11
C GLY A 31 -15.16 -3.27 2.47
N ALA A 32 -14.72 -4.32 3.18
CA ALA A 32 -15.16 -4.63 4.53
C ALA A 32 -14.38 -3.75 5.52
N SER A 33 -15.06 -2.76 6.11
CA SER A 33 -14.51 -1.91 7.18
C SER A 33 -14.09 -2.76 8.38
N GLY A 34 -12.81 -3.11 8.43
CA GLY A 34 -12.23 -3.82 9.56
C GLY A 34 -12.10 -2.93 10.80
N LYS A 35 -11.94 -3.55 11.97
CA LYS A 35 -11.63 -2.84 13.23
C LYS A 35 -10.19 -2.30 13.30
N ILE A 36 -9.40 -2.52 12.24
CA ILE A 36 -7.98 -2.20 12.17
C ILE A 36 -7.82 -0.85 11.48
N PRO A 37 -7.19 0.16 12.13
CA PRO A 37 -6.80 1.40 11.46
C PRO A 37 -6.01 1.10 10.19
N SER A 38 -6.48 1.59 9.05
CA SER A 38 -5.91 1.25 7.75
C SER A 38 -5.79 2.49 6.87
N ALA A 39 -4.57 2.79 6.41
CA ALA A 39 -4.31 3.70 5.31
C ALA A 39 -4.15 2.87 4.02
N ILE A 40 -5.15 2.96 3.14
CA ILE A 40 -5.18 2.27 1.85
C ILE A 40 -5.08 3.28 0.71
N HIS A 41 -4.74 2.83 -0.50
CA HIS A 41 -4.57 3.69 -1.67
C HIS A 41 -3.52 4.79 -1.49
N VAL A 42 -2.51 4.56 -0.63
CA VAL A 42 -1.42 5.52 -0.43
C VAL A 42 -0.79 5.86 -1.78
N SER A 43 -0.79 7.15 -2.10
CA SER A 43 -0.32 7.69 -3.37
C SER A 43 0.73 8.79 -3.12
N PRO A 44 1.82 8.89 -3.92
CA PRO A 44 2.20 7.96 -4.98
C PRO A 44 2.51 6.54 -4.47
N GLU A 45 2.25 5.53 -5.31
CA GLU A 45 2.57 4.13 -5.00
C GLU A 45 4.10 3.89 -4.99
N ALA A 46 4.54 2.80 -4.35
CA ALA A 46 5.96 2.50 -4.17
C ALA A 46 6.70 2.39 -5.51
N VAL A 47 6.10 1.73 -6.51
CA VAL A 47 6.71 1.55 -7.85
C VAL A 47 6.81 2.86 -8.64
N ARG A 48 6.06 3.91 -8.25
CA ARG A 48 6.14 5.26 -8.82
C ARG A 48 6.99 6.22 -7.98
N GLY A 49 7.82 5.69 -7.08
CA GLY A 49 8.73 6.49 -6.25
C GLY A 49 8.04 7.19 -5.07
N GLY A 50 6.86 6.72 -4.66
CA GLY A 50 6.22 7.22 -3.45
C GLY A 50 7.04 6.92 -2.18
N ALA A 51 6.87 7.77 -1.17
CA ALA A 51 7.61 7.66 0.10
C ALA A 51 7.38 6.32 0.82
N ILE A 52 6.24 5.65 0.59
CA ILE A 52 5.96 4.30 1.10
C ILE A 52 7.03 3.28 0.66
N GLY A 53 7.66 3.46 -0.50
CA GLY A 53 8.77 2.62 -0.99
C GLY A 53 10.12 2.85 -0.30
N LEU A 54 10.23 3.88 0.57
CA LEU A 54 11.44 4.20 1.36
C LEU A 54 11.37 3.68 2.79
N VAL A 55 10.19 3.23 3.23
CA VAL A 55 9.95 2.68 4.56
C VAL A 55 10.76 1.41 4.75
N ARG A 56 11.36 1.26 5.94
CA ARG A 56 12.14 0.08 6.34
C ARG A 56 11.67 -0.41 7.71
N ASP A 57 11.94 -1.68 7.99
CA ASP A 57 11.67 -2.26 9.30
C ASP A 57 12.35 -1.45 10.41
N GLY A 58 11.59 -1.14 11.46
CA GLY A 58 12.03 -0.31 12.57
C GLY A 58 11.73 1.18 12.44
N ASP A 59 11.26 1.66 11.28
CA ASP A 59 10.79 3.03 11.13
C ASP A 59 9.59 3.32 12.03
N LEU A 60 9.60 4.49 12.66
CA LEU A 60 8.48 4.96 13.44
C LEU A 60 7.46 5.66 12.54
N LEU A 61 6.33 5.00 12.28
CA LEU A 61 5.20 5.55 11.55
C LEU A 61 4.09 5.98 12.50
N ARG A 62 3.45 7.11 12.19
CA ARG A 62 2.22 7.57 12.86
C ARG A 62 1.08 7.56 11.87
N LEU A 63 0.05 6.77 12.17
CA LEU A 63 -1.26 6.83 11.52
C LEU A 63 -2.25 7.42 12.52
N ASP A 64 -2.76 8.61 12.23
CA ASP A 64 -3.76 9.29 13.04
C ASP A 64 -5.08 9.39 12.25
N CYS A 65 -6.03 8.54 12.61
CA CYS A 65 -7.35 8.52 12.00
C CYS A 65 -8.27 9.66 12.46
N THR A 66 -7.91 10.40 13.52
CA THR A 66 -8.66 11.56 13.99
C THR A 66 -8.32 12.80 13.17
N THR A 67 -7.03 13.01 12.89
CA THR A 67 -6.57 14.13 12.04
C THR A 67 -6.51 13.77 10.55
N GLY A 68 -6.56 12.47 10.21
CA GLY A 68 -6.46 11.99 8.83
C GLY A 68 -5.04 12.04 8.30
N THR A 69 -4.03 11.90 9.16
CA THR A 69 -2.61 12.05 8.79
C THR A 69 -1.87 10.71 8.85
N LEU A 70 -0.91 10.56 7.94
CA LEU A 70 0.06 9.46 7.91
C LEU A 70 1.45 10.07 7.78
N GLU A 71 2.28 9.88 8.80
CA GLU A 71 3.60 10.49 8.90
C GLU A 71 4.68 9.42 9.17
N ASN A 72 5.84 9.58 8.53
CA ASN A 72 7.06 8.91 8.98
C ASN A 72 7.82 9.85 9.91
N LEU A 73 8.09 9.41 11.13
CA LEU A 73 8.80 10.17 12.16
C LEU A 73 10.31 9.87 12.17
N THR A 74 10.77 9.02 11.26
CA THR A 74 12.18 8.64 11.07
C THR A 74 12.75 9.34 9.83
N ASP A 75 14.02 9.73 9.88
CA ASP A 75 14.70 10.33 8.73
C ASP A 75 14.90 9.31 7.59
N MET A 76 14.40 9.69 6.41
CA MET A 76 14.49 8.91 5.17
C MET A 76 15.37 9.58 4.11
N SER A 77 15.95 10.75 4.38
CA SER A 77 16.55 11.64 3.38
C SER A 77 17.64 10.98 2.52
N HIS A 78 18.38 10.03 3.08
CA HIS A 78 19.49 9.33 2.41
C HIS A 78 19.10 7.96 1.85
N ARG A 79 17.81 7.61 1.84
CA ARG A 79 17.35 6.30 1.38
C ARG A 79 17.07 6.32 -0.11
N GLN A 80 17.44 5.22 -0.75
CA GLN A 80 17.01 4.92 -2.11
C GLN A 80 15.85 3.93 -2.02
N ALA A 81 14.85 4.15 -2.88
CA ALA A 81 13.74 3.21 -3.03
C ALA A 81 14.29 1.86 -3.50
N LEU A 82 13.72 0.79 -2.96
CA LEU A 82 14.01 -0.55 -3.44
C LEU A 82 13.55 -0.67 -4.90
N ALA A 83 14.39 -1.24 -5.75
CA ALA A 83 13.99 -1.60 -7.10
C ALA A 83 12.96 -2.74 -7.01
N LEU A 84 11.68 -2.40 -7.21
CA LEU A 84 10.57 -3.34 -7.16
C LEU A 84 10.36 -3.99 -8.52
N ASP A 85 10.72 -5.26 -8.64
CA ASP A 85 10.32 -6.09 -9.78
C ASP A 85 8.95 -6.73 -9.48
N THR A 86 7.89 -6.04 -9.90
CA THR A 86 6.51 -6.46 -9.63
C THR A 86 6.01 -7.55 -10.57
N GLU A 87 6.79 -7.95 -11.57
CA GLU A 87 6.40 -8.95 -12.58
C GLU A 87 7.09 -10.31 -12.36
N ARG A 88 8.24 -10.36 -11.65
CA ARG A 88 9.05 -11.59 -11.45
C ARG A 88 8.26 -12.84 -11.07
N ASP A 89 7.36 -12.73 -10.10
CA ASP A 89 6.61 -13.87 -9.54
C ASP A 89 5.13 -13.87 -9.97
N GLN A 90 4.76 -13.07 -10.97
CA GLN A 90 3.37 -12.99 -11.41
C GLN A 90 3.05 -14.10 -12.40
N GLN A 91 1.98 -14.85 -12.13
CA GLN A 91 1.39 -15.75 -13.12
C GLN A 91 0.86 -14.92 -14.29
N MET A 92 1.32 -15.27 -15.50
CA MET A 92 1.05 -14.46 -16.68
C MET A 92 -0.42 -14.52 -17.08
N TRP A 93 -1.06 -15.68 -17.27
CA TRP A 93 -2.52 -15.82 -17.51
C TRP A 93 -3.21 -14.67 -18.32
N GLY A 94 -2.57 -14.12 -19.36
CA GLY A 94 -3.13 -12.99 -20.13
C GLY A 94 -2.85 -11.59 -19.57
N ARG A 95 -2.15 -11.44 -18.44
CA ARG A 95 -1.74 -10.17 -17.83
C ARG A 95 -0.93 -9.30 -18.78
N GLU A 96 -0.19 -9.90 -19.70
CA GLU A 96 0.56 -9.21 -20.75
C GLU A 96 -0.34 -8.37 -21.67
N LEU A 97 -1.58 -8.81 -21.91
CA LEU A 97 -2.58 -8.07 -22.70
C LEU A 97 -2.91 -6.71 -22.07
N PHE A 98 -2.76 -6.61 -20.74
CA PHE A 98 -3.06 -5.41 -19.96
C PHE A 98 -1.80 -4.60 -19.60
N LYS A 99 -0.61 -4.96 -20.13
CA LYS A 99 0.65 -4.30 -19.78
C LYS A 99 0.62 -2.80 -20.04
N VAL A 100 0.14 -2.38 -21.22
CA VAL A 100 0.04 -0.96 -21.60
C VAL A 100 -0.91 -0.22 -20.65
N MET A 101 -2.07 -0.82 -20.34
CA MET A 101 -3.04 -0.22 -19.41
C MET A 101 -2.46 -0.08 -18.00
N ARG A 102 -1.74 -1.10 -17.49
CA ARG A 102 -1.07 -1.03 -16.18
C ARG A 102 0.01 0.05 -16.13
N GLN A 103 0.71 0.30 -17.24
CA GLN A 103 1.73 1.35 -17.32
C GLN A 103 1.12 2.75 -17.43
N ALA A 104 -0.03 2.88 -18.09
CA ALA A 104 -0.71 4.16 -18.34
C ALA A 104 -1.69 4.60 -17.25
N VAL A 105 -2.06 3.70 -16.32
CA VAL A 105 -3.05 4.00 -15.28
C VAL A 105 -2.67 5.22 -14.45
N SER A 106 -3.64 6.04 -14.06
CA SER A 106 -3.48 7.17 -13.16
C SER A 106 -3.26 6.69 -11.71
N SER A 107 -2.95 7.63 -10.80
CA SER A 107 -2.90 7.30 -9.37
C SER A 107 -4.27 6.87 -8.84
N ALA A 108 -4.28 6.21 -7.66
CA ALA A 108 -5.52 5.83 -7.00
C ALA A 108 -6.35 7.05 -6.58
N GLU A 109 -5.69 8.16 -6.22
CA GLU A 109 -6.34 9.45 -5.94
C GLU A 109 -7.11 10.00 -7.15
N GLN A 110 -6.62 9.74 -8.36
CA GLN A 110 -7.26 10.12 -9.61
C GLN A 110 -8.23 9.05 -10.14
N GLY A 111 -8.58 8.05 -9.33
CA GLY A 111 -9.54 7.01 -9.69
C GLY A 111 -8.97 5.82 -10.47
N ALA A 112 -7.64 5.70 -10.58
CA ALA A 112 -6.96 4.61 -11.28
C ALA A 112 -7.51 4.36 -12.71
N SER A 113 -7.71 5.43 -13.48
CA SER A 113 -8.13 5.36 -14.88
C SER A 113 -6.93 5.22 -15.81
N PHE A 114 -7.03 4.37 -16.81
CA PHE A 114 -6.05 4.29 -17.92
C PHE A 114 -6.53 5.03 -19.18
N ILE A 115 -7.75 5.59 -19.13
CA ILE A 115 -8.30 6.47 -20.15
C ILE A 115 -8.14 7.88 -19.59
N VAL A 116 -7.15 8.60 -20.12
CA VAL A 116 -6.85 9.99 -19.76
C VAL A 116 -6.91 10.83 -21.02
#